data_AF-A0AAU5HCJ5-F1
#
_entry.id   AF-A0AAU5HCJ5-F1
#
_cell.length_a   1.000
_cell.length_b   1.000
_cell.length_c   1.000
_cell.angle_alpha   90.00
_cell.angle_beta   90.00
_cell.angle_gamma   90.00
#
_symmetry.space_group_name_H-M   'P 1'
#
loop_
_entity.id
_entity.type
_entity.pdbx_description
1 polymer ?
#
loop_
_entity_poly.entity_id
_entity_poly.type
_entity_poly.pdbx_seq_one_letter_code
_entity_poly.pdbx_strand_id
1 'polypeptide(L)'
;MTETALTEALHRDAGALLAAYRSGTWVPAPAERELAEVLARGRWDASFFRAALRDVTPTARAGRLIDVLEPAVDVFDQAAAAPADVVLQLRVLVDALTAAP
;
A
#
# COMPACT_ATOMS: atom_id res chain seq x y z
N MET A 1 -21.88 -7.77 -3.56
CA MET A 1 -21.79 -7.18 -2.20
C MET A 1 -20.33 -7.13 -1.69
N THR A 2 -19.33 -6.98 -2.57
CA THR A 2 -17.92 -7.28 -2.25
C THR A 2 -16.94 -6.12 -2.48
N GLU A 3 -17.14 -5.31 -3.52
CA GLU A 3 -16.24 -4.20 -3.88
C GLU A 3 -16.13 -3.11 -2.80
N THR A 4 -17.26 -2.67 -2.25
CA THR A 4 -17.30 -1.63 -1.21
C THR A 4 -16.70 -2.11 0.11
N ALA A 5 -16.90 -3.39 0.47
CA ALA A 5 -16.37 -3.94 1.73
C ALA A 5 -14.84 -4.09 1.68
N LEU A 6 -14.28 -4.49 0.54
CA LEU A 6 -12.84 -4.58 0.33
C LEU A 6 -12.19 -3.19 0.34
N THR A 7 -12.82 -2.21 -0.32
CA THR A 7 -12.40 -0.81 -0.32
C THR A 7 -12.33 -0.23 1.11
N GLU A 8 -13.39 -0.41 1.90
CA GLU A 8 -13.46 0.04 3.30
C GLU A 8 -12.41 -0.65 4.19
N ALA A 9 -12.18 -1.95 3.99
CA ALA A 9 -11.15 -2.68 4.70
C ALA A 9 -9.76 -2.12 4.38
N LEU A 10 -9.45 -1.95 3.10
CA LEU A 10 -8.19 -1.39 2.63
C LEU A 10 -7.94 0.03 3.15
N HIS A 11 -8.97 0.89 3.12
CA HIS A 11 -8.88 2.23 3.68
C HIS A 11 -8.52 2.19 5.17
N ARG A 12 -9.19 1.33 5.95
CA ARG A 12 -8.91 1.17 7.39
C ARG A 12 -7.52 0.61 7.66
N ASP A 13 -7.09 -0.41 6.91
CA ASP A 13 -5.80 -1.06 7.11
C ASP A 13 -4.64 -0.12 6.77
N ALA A 14 -4.75 0.62 5.67
CA ALA A 14 -3.80 1.67 5.31
C ALA A 14 -3.76 2.79 6.38
N GLY A 15 -4.92 3.18 6.93
CA GLY A 15 -5.02 4.12 8.04
C GLY A 15 -4.37 3.62 9.32
N ALA A 16 -4.63 2.37 9.70
CA ALA A 16 -4.06 1.76 10.88
C ALA A 16 -2.53 1.61 10.77
N LEU A 17 -2.02 1.21 9.61
CA LEU A 17 -0.59 1.07 9.37
C LEU A 17 0.13 2.44 9.41
N LEU A 18 -0.48 3.47 8.83
CA LEU A 18 0.04 4.85 8.92
C LEU A 18 0.06 5.36 10.37
N ALA A 19 -0.97 5.07 11.17
CA ALA A 19 -1.01 5.43 12.59
C ALA A 19 0.07 4.67 13.39
N ALA A 20 0.29 3.39 13.09
CA ALA A 20 1.35 2.59 13.70
C ALA A 20 2.74 3.13 13.36
N TYR A 21 2.94 3.58 12.11
CA TYR A 21 4.16 4.25 11.67
C TYR A 21 4.40 5.56 12.43
N ARG A 22 3.41 6.45 12.46
CA ARG A 22 3.51 7.78 13.11
C ARG A 22 3.69 7.69 14.62
N SER A 23 3.15 6.66 15.26
CA SER A 23 3.35 6.41 16.70
C SER A 23 4.67 5.72 17.03
N GLY A 24 5.43 5.28 16.02
CA GLY A 24 6.67 4.50 16.21
C GLY A 24 6.44 3.05 16.65
N THR A 25 5.18 2.59 16.70
CA THR A 25 4.81 1.22 17.06
C THR A 25 5.18 0.23 15.94
N TRP A 26 5.28 0.72 14.71
CA TRP A 26 5.81 -0.02 13.57
C TRP A 26 6.87 0.82 12.87
N VAL A 27 7.99 0.17 12.55
CA VAL A 27 9.08 0.74 11.77
C VAL A 27 9.22 -0.12 10.52
N PRO A 28 9.10 0.46 9.31
CA PRO A 28 9.27 -0.30 8.08
C PRO A 28 10.70 -0.81 7.97
N ALA A 29 10.85 -2.08 7.57
CA ALA A 29 12.16 -2.62 7.23
C ALA A 29 12.74 -1.88 6.01
N PRO A 30 14.08 -1.88 5.80
CA PRO A 30 14.69 -1.26 4.62
C PRO A 30 14.06 -1.71 3.30
N ALA A 31 13.76 -3.02 3.18
CA ALA A 31 13.11 -3.57 1.99
C ALA A 31 11.66 -3.06 1.78
N GLU A 32 10.92 -2.78 2.86
CA GLU A 32 9.58 -2.15 2.77
C GLU A 32 9.68 -0.68 2.35
N ARG A 33 10.74 0.04 2.79
CA ARG A 33 11.00 1.41 2.35
C ARG A 33 11.36 1.47 0.87
N GLU A 34 12.25 0.60 0.40
CA GLU A 34 12.59 0.49 -1.02
C GLU A 34 11.35 0.24 -1.88
N LEU A 35 10.45 -0.66 -1.42
CA LEU A 35 9.17 -0.88 -2.08
C LEU A 35 8.30 0.39 -2.09
N ALA A 36 8.19 1.10 -0.96
CA ALA A 36 7.46 2.35 -0.90
C ALA A 36 8.04 3.40 -1.86
N GLU A 37 9.36 3.49 -2.02
CA GLU A 37 10.00 4.39 -2.99
C GLU A 37 9.70 4.04 -4.45
N VAL A 38 9.61 2.76 -4.77
CA VAL A 38 9.18 2.29 -6.10
C VAL A 38 7.73 2.72 -6.33
N LEU A 39 6.86 2.49 -5.35
CA LEU A 39 5.44 2.88 -5.43
C LEU A 39 5.27 4.39 -5.55
N ALA A 40 6.04 5.19 -4.82
CA ALA A 40 5.96 6.65 -4.86
C ALA A 40 6.23 7.21 -6.28
N ARG A 41 7.10 6.55 -7.05
CA ARG A 41 7.49 6.95 -8.41
C ARG A 41 6.60 6.40 -9.52
N GLY A 42 5.82 5.36 -9.22
CA GLY A 42 5.00 4.67 -10.21
C GLY A 42 3.65 5.33 -10.50
N ARG A 43 3.03 4.89 -11.59
CA ARG A 43 1.62 5.17 -11.88
C ARG A 43 0.75 4.14 -11.16
N TRP A 44 -0.18 4.60 -10.35
CA TRP A 44 -0.97 3.73 -9.49
C TRP A 44 -2.14 3.11 -10.27
N ASP A 45 -1.83 1.99 -10.93
CA ASP A 45 -2.80 1.13 -11.60
C ASP A 45 -2.55 -0.35 -11.25
N ALA A 46 -3.52 -1.21 -11.57
CA ALA A 46 -3.45 -2.63 -11.24
C ALA A 46 -2.21 -3.32 -11.86
N SER A 47 -1.81 -2.92 -13.06
CA SER A 47 -0.64 -3.49 -13.76
C SER A 47 0.65 -3.15 -13.04
N PHE A 48 0.81 -1.88 -12.65
CA PHE A 48 1.96 -1.42 -11.89
C PHE A 48 2.04 -2.10 -10.52
N PHE A 49 0.93 -2.20 -9.78
CA PHE A 49 0.91 -2.88 -8.49
C PHE A 49 1.27 -4.37 -8.62
N ARG A 50 0.73 -5.07 -9.62
CA ARG A 50 1.10 -6.47 -9.90
C ARG A 50 2.58 -6.62 -10.21
N ALA A 51 3.15 -5.74 -11.03
CA ALA A 51 4.57 -5.75 -11.35
C ALA A 51 5.41 -5.49 -10.10
N ALA A 52 5.07 -4.45 -9.33
CA ALA A 52 5.76 -4.11 -8.09
C ALA A 52 5.73 -5.28 -7.10
N LEU A 53 4.58 -5.94 -6.90
CA LEU A 53 4.42 -7.08 -6.00
C LEU A 53 5.12 -8.37 -6.47
N ARG A 54 5.31 -8.53 -7.78
CA ARG A 54 6.04 -9.66 -8.36
C ARG A 54 7.53 -9.57 -8.07
N ASP A 55 8.08 -8.37 -8.06
CA ASP A 55 9.52 -8.12 -7.88
C ASP A 55 9.92 -7.90 -6.40
N VAL A 56 8.99 -8.10 -5.46
CA VAL A 56 9.21 -7.94 -4.02
C VAL A 56 10.19 -8.99 -3.49
N THR A 57 11.20 -8.53 -2.75
CA THR A 57 12.13 -9.42 -2.04
C THR A 57 11.41 -10.22 -0.94
N PRO A 58 11.85 -11.43 -0.58
CA PRO A 58 11.21 -12.22 0.48
C PRO A 58 11.08 -11.46 1.82
N THR A 59 12.04 -10.58 2.12
CA THR A 59 12.03 -9.73 3.32
C THR A 59 10.92 -8.70 3.29
N ALA A 60 10.72 -8.01 2.16
CA ALA A 60 9.59 -7.10 2.01
C ALA A 60 8.26 -7.87 1.98
N ARG A 61 8.23 -9.09 1.42
CA ARG A 61 7.04 -9.95 1.37
C ARG A 61 6.54 -10.38 2.74
N ALA A 62 7.42 -10.49 3.73
CA ALA A 62 7.05 -10.77 5.12
C ALA A 62 6.66 -9.50 5.91
N GLY A 63 6.72 -8.32 5.28
CA GLY A 63 6.45 -7.03 5.87
C GLY A 63 4.96 -6.70 5.92
N ARG A 64 4.58 -5.83 6.86
CA ARG A 64 3.19 -5.37 7.06
C ARG A 64 2.70 -4.50 5.92
N LEU A 65 3.60 -3.87 5.18
CA LEU A 65 3.24 -3.09 3.99
C LEU A 65 2.60 -3.98 2.92
N ILE A 66 3.07 -5.22 2.75
CA ILE A 66 2.56 -6.16 1.74
C ILE A 66 1.14 -6.62 2.06
N ASP A 67 0.84 -6.85 3.34
CA ASP A 67 -0.52 -7.20 3.79
C ASP A 67 -1.57 -6.14 3.38
N VAL A 68 -1.16 -4.88 3.26
CA VAL A 68 -2.02 -3.78 2.80
C VAL A 68 -2.02 -3.64 1.27
N LEU A 69 -0.91 -3.95 0.60
CA LEU A 69 -0.78 -3.79 -0.86
C LEU A 69 -1.38 -4.95 -1.66
N GLU A 70 -1.37 -6.19 -1.13
CA GLU A 70 -1.97 -7.34 -1.82
C GLU A 70 -3.48 -7.13 -2.10
N PRO A 71 -4.31 -6.71 -1.12
CA PRO A 71 -5.72 -6.39 -1.37
C PRO A 71 -5.92 -5.18 -2.29
N ALA A 72 -4.95 -4.27 -2.38
CA ALA A 72 -5.04 -3.10 -3.25
C ALA A 72 -5.09 -3.51 -4.73
N VAL A 73 -4.37 -4.56 -5.13
CA VAL A 73 -4.43 -5.09 -6.50
C VAL A 73 -5.87 -5.41 -6.90
N ASP A 74 -6.58 -6.11 -6.02
CA ASP A 74 -7.96 -6.53 -6.27
C ASP A 74 -8.91 -5.33 -6.33
N VAL A 75 -8.69 -4.30 -5.51
CA VAL A 75 -9.46 -3.05 -5.57
C VAL A 75 -9.23 -2.31 -6.89
N PHE A 76 -7.97 -2.21 -7.35
CA PHE A 76 -7.65 -1.59 -8.64
C PHE A 76 -8.13 -2.40 -9.84
N ASP A 77 -8.31 -3.71 -9.71
CA ASP A 77 -8.76 -4.60 -10.79
C ASP A 77 -10.29 -4.71 -10.88
N GLN A 78 -10.98 -4.65 -9.73
CA GLN A 78 -12.44 -4.77 -9.67
C GLN A 78 -13.16 -3.45 -9.99
N ALA A 79 -12.57 -2.32 -9.63
CA ALA A 79 -13.16 -1.01 -9.87
C ALA A 79 -12.71 -0.46 -11.23
N ALA A 80 -13.65 0.05 -12.04
CA ALA A 80 -13.31 0.78 -13.27
C ALA A 80 -12.38 1.99 -12.99
N ALA A 81 -12.46 2.52 -11.76
CA ALA A 81 -11.47 3.38 -11.13
C ALA A 81 -11.49 3.14 -9.62
N ALA A 82 -10.32 2.94 -9.00
CA ALA A 82 -10.24 2.80 -7.55
C ALA A 82 -10.79 4.05 -6.84
N PRO A 83 -11.50 3.88 -5.71
CA PRO A 83 -12.05 4.99 -4.94
C PRO A 83 -10.95 6.00 -4.55
N ALA A 84 -11.22 7.28 -4.80
CA ALA A 84 -10.22 8.34 -4.68
C ALA A 84 -9.69 8.51 -3.25
N ASP A 85 -10.53 8.24 -2.26
CA ASP A 85 -10.21 8.19 -0.83
C ASP A 85 -9.21 7.08 -0.49
N VAL A 86 -9.41 5.87 -1.01
CA VAL A 86 -8.47 4.75 -0.84
C VAL A 86 -7.12 5.06 -1.48
N VAL A 87 -7.14 5.55 -2.72
CA VAL A 87 -5.92 5.92 -3.44
C VAL A 87 -5.16 7.00 -2.68
N LEU A 88 -5.87 8.03 -2.18
CA LEU A 88 -5.28 9.09 -1.37
C LEU A 88 -4.68 8.54 -0.07
N GLN A 89 -5.41 7.69 0.65
CA GLN A 89 -4.96 7.14 1.92
C GLN A 89 -3.70 6.29 1.78
N LEU A 90 -3.66 5.42 0.76
CA LEU A 90 -2.47 4.65 0.41
C LEU A 90 -1.33 5.57 -0.01
N ARG A 91 -1.60 6.64 -0.76
CA ARG A 91 -0.57 7.61 -1.19
C ARG A 91 0.06 8.31 0.00
N VAL A 92 -0.75 8.75 0.96
CA VAL A 92 -0.28 9.36 2.22
C VAL A 92 0.59 8.37 3.01
N LEU A 93 0.21 7.10 3.06
CA LEU A 93 1.04 6.06 3.68
C LEU A 93 2.40 5.95 2.98
N VAL A 94 2.41 5.77 1.66
CA VAL A 94 3.65 5.63 0.87
C VAL A 94 4.54 6.86 1.02
N ASP A 95 3.99 8.06 0.85
CA ASP A 95 4.74 9.31 0.96
C ASP A 95 5.33 9.49 2.37
N ALA A 96 4.61 9.07 3.43
CA ALA A 96 5.13 9.10 4.80
C ALA A 96 6.34 8.17 4.99
N LEU A 97 6.34 7.00 4.35
CA LEU A 97 7.44 6.04 4.43
C LEU A 97 8.68 6.52 3.64
N THR A 98 8.48 7.28 2.56
CA THR A 98 9.57 7.81 1.72
C THR A 98 10.11 9.16 2.20
N ALA A 99 9.33 9.92 2.98
CA ALA A 99 9.74 11.22 3.51
C ALA A 99 10.65 11.10 4.76
N ALA A 100 10.76 9.92 5.35
CA ALA A 100 11.67 9.71 6.47
C ALA A 100 13.13 9.63 5.99
N PRO A 101 14.04 10.36 6.65
CA PRO A 101 15.47 10.31 6.36
C PRO A 101 16.10 8.94 6.71
#